data_AF-A0A3L7VLM8-F1
#
_entry.id   AF-A0A3L7VLM8-F1
#
_cell.length_a   1.000
_cell.length_b   1.000
_cell.length_c   1.000
_cell.angle_alpha   90.00
_cell.angle_beta   90.00
_cell.angle_gamma   90.00
#
_symmetry.space_group_name_H-M   'P 1'
#
loop_
_entity.id
_entity.type
_entity.pdbx_description
1 polymer ?
#
loop_
_entity_poly.entity_id
_entity_poly.type
_entity_poly.pdbx_seq_one_letter_code
_entity_poly.pdbx_strand_id
1 'polypeptide(L)'
;MNTDAKPPAHGERGLRNLVWVSLLLTLPLLLLGTLITTFRVGMVDPLWPTEPWYLFNDPSRPGSVPFWKEDRPGYLIEHIHRVFGYLVGVAILVQTVAFGLKSRSMGVWIFGLAGVIVGTVLAMASIDTKLAITDPIGAVRPGILRAGLGIIIAGVSALFVTLVLEYREKGPMRFVMTLGAFVFLGVISQGLLGGLRVYLNAIVGPQLASIHGALAQVVFACMAGLLALLTLERNPPPPMAIPMTRRGVLIWTNGLLMLCLLQLVWAVWLRHFHHPIAQRLHLFFGCLIPAFIVGIHLKGLQYREIFRWFGPASGMLLILVLFQVLLGIEAWIGKFGTGKPLIEAA
;
A
#
# COMPACT_ATOMS: atom_id res chain seq x y z
N MET A 1 -28.04 -10.62 26.45
CA MET A 1 -26.76 -9.87 26.52
C MET A 1 -25.76 -10.82 27.15
N ASN A 2 -24.85 -11.39 26.36
CA ASN A 2 -23.81 -12.26 26.92
C ASN A 2 -22.71 -11.36 27.49
N THR A 3 -22.68 -11.18 28.80
CA THR A 3 -21.76 -10.30 29.54
C THR A 3 -20.38 -10.92 29.75
N ASP A 4 -20.13 -12.11 29.22
CA ASP A 4 -18.89 -12.88 29.44
C ASP A 4 -17.83 -12.68 28.35
N ALA A 5 -17.88 -11.56 27.61
CA ALA A 5 -16.77 -11.18 26.74
C ALA A 5 -15.57 -10.76 27.60
N LYS A 6 -14.72 -11.74 27.94
CA LYS A 6 -13.46 -11.54 28.66
C LYS A 6 -12.72 -10.36 28.02
N PRO A 7 -12.31 -9.33 28.80
CA PRO A 7 -11.64 -8.17 28.23
C PRO A 7 -10.39 -8.63 27.49
N PRO A 8 -10.13 -8.11 26.28
CA PRO A 8 -9.02 -8.57 25.47
C PRO A 8 -7.72 -8.40 26.26
N ALA A 9 -6.89 -9.44 26.22
CA ALA A 9 -5.57 -9.41 26.82
C ALA A 9 -4.85 -8.15 26.32
N HIS A 10 -4.13 -7.45 27.20
CA HIS A 10 -3.47 -6.17 26.87
C HIS A 10 -2.64 -6.22 25.56
N GLY A 11 -2.09 -7.38 25.23
CA GLY A 11 -1.33 -7.61 23.99
C GLY A 11 -2.13 -7.51 22.68
N GLU A 12 -3.45 -7.71 22.66
CA GLU A 12 -4.26 -7.60 21.43
C GLU A 12 -4.59 -6.15 21.08
N ARG A 13 -4.77 -5.30 22.10
CA ARG A 13 -4.95 -3.85 21.93
C ARG A 13 -3.71 -3.21 21.29
N GLY A 14 -2.52 -3.64 21.69
CA GLY A 14 -1.26 -3.16 21.12
C GLY A 14 -1.14 -3.44 19.62
N LEU A 15 -1.43 -4.67 19.17
CA LEU A 15 -1.35 -5.05 17.76
C LEU A 15 -2.25 -4.23 16.86
N ARG A 16 -3.51 -4.03 17.25
CA ARG A 16 -4.46 -3.23 16.47
C ARG A 16 -4.00 -1.77 16.36
N ASN A 17 -3.43 -1.22 17.43
CA ASN A 17 -2.92 0.15 17.41
C ASN A 17 -1.73 0.31 16.46
N LEU A 18 -0.85 -0.70 16.36
CA LEU A 18 0.25 -0.70 15.39
C LEU A 18 -0.26 -0.68 13.94
N VAL A 19 -1.33 -1.43 13.64
CA VAL A 19 -1.97 -1.39 12.30
C VAL A 19 -2.61 -0.04 12.03
N TRP A 20 -3.27 0.58 13.01
CA TRP A 20 -3.79 1.94 12.89
C TRP A 20 -2.71 2.96 12.58
N VAL A 21 -1.60 2.94 13.32
CA VAL A 21 -0.45 3.83 13.07
C VAL A 21 0.07 3.63 11.65
N SER A 22 0.25 2.38 11.21
CA SER A 22 0.71 2.07 9.86
C SER A 22 -0.23 2.60 8.78
N LEU A 23 -1.55 2.46 8.95
CA LEU A 23 -2.56 3.01 8.03
C LEU A 23 -2.54 4.54 8.00
N LEU A 24 -2.47 5.18 9.16
CA LEU A 24 -2.44 6.64 9.28
C LEU A 24 -1.18 7.26 8.67
N LEU A 25 -0.04 6.56 8.70
CA LEU A 25 1.19 6.97 8.02
C LEU A 25 1.15 6.67 6.51
N THR A 26 0.49 5.58 6.10
CA THR A 26 0.41 5.20 4.69
C THR A 26 -0.54 6.11 3.89
N LEU A 27 -1.59 6.63 4.51
CA LEU A 27 -2.52 7.56 3.86
C LEU A 27 -1.82 8.82 3.28
N PRO A 28 -1.08 9.62 4.07
CA PRO A 28 -0.34 10.76 3.53
C PRO A 28 0.75 10.32 2.55
N LEU A 29 1.39 9.16 2.73
CA LEU A 29 2.34 8.61 1.76
C LEU A 29 1.71 8.43 0.37
N LEU A 30 0.49 7.88 0.29
CA LEU A 30 -0.25 7.71 -0.97
C LEU A 30 -0.67 9.05 -1.60
N LEU A 31 -1.10 10.00 -0.77
CA LEU A 31 -1.46 11.35 -1.24
C LEU A 31 -0.22 12.06 -1.83
N LEU A 32 0.90 12.02 -1.12
CA LEU A 32 2.18 12.56 -1.61
C LEU A 32 2.65 11.85 -2.89
N GLY A 33 2.45 10.53 -3.01
CA GLY A 33 2.73 9.80 -4.24
C GLY A 33 1.87 10.26 -5.44
N THR A 34 0.63 10.65 -5.15
CA THR A 34 -0.25 11.29 -6.15
C THR A 34 0.28 12.65 -6.56
N LEU A 35 0.73 13.49 -5.62
CA LEU A 35 1.36 14.78 -5.91
C LEU A 35 2.63 14.63 -6.74
N ILE A 36 3.50 13.67 -6.38
CA ILE A 36 4.70 13.32 -7.16
C ILE A 36 4.36 13.06 -8.62
N THR A 37 3.33 12.24 -8.85
CA THR A 37 2.96 11.82 -10.20
C THR A 37 2.24 12.93 -10.95
N THR A 38 1.47 13.78 -10.25
CA THR A 38 0.74 14.91 -10.84
C THR A 38 1.69 16.03 -11.25
N PHE A 39 2.61 16.43 -10.38
CA PHE A 39 3.60 17.46 -10.66
C PHE A 39 4.84 16.96 -11.40
N ARG A 40 4.93 15.64 -11.64
CA ARG A 40 6.06 14.98 -12.33
C ARG A 40 7.41 15.18 -11.63
N VAL A 41 7.40 15.27 -10.31
CA VAL A 41 8.58 15.53 -9.47
C VAL A 41 9.16 14.24 -8.87
N GLY A 42 8.90 13.08 -9.48
CA GLY A 42 9.26 11.78 -8.89
C GLY A 42 10.71 11.33 -9.08
N MET A 43 11.53 12.22 -9.64
CA MET A 43 12.90 11.98 -10.13
C MET A 43 13.76 13.26 -10.03
N VAL A 44 13.36 14.22 -9.18
CA VAL A 44 14.11 15.47 -8.97
C VAL A 44 15.43 15.17 -8.26
N ASP A 45 15.43 14.22 -7.31
CA ASP A 45 16.67 13.65 -6.75
C ASP A 45 17.07 12.35 -7.49
N PRO A 46 18.18 12.37 -8.25
CA PRO A 46 18.67 11.20 -8.98
C PRO A 46 19.31 10.14 -8.06
N LEU A 47 19.43 10.41 -6.76
CA LEU A 47 20.10 9.51 -5.81
C LEU A 47 19.11 8.67 -5.01
N TRP A 48 19.34 7.36 -4.98
CA TRP A 48 18.73 6.39 -4.08
C TRP A 48 19.72 5.25 -3.81
N PRO A 49 19.83 4.72 -2.59
CA PRO A 49 19.05 5.04 -1.39
C PRO A 49 19.41 6.40 -0.79
N THR A 50 18.46 7.02 -0.12
CA THR A 50 18.69 8.23 0.70
C THR A 50 18.77 7.83 2.16
N GLU A 51 19.45 8.58 3.00
CA GLU A 51 19.30 8.40 4.45
C GLU A 51 17.87 8.82 4.88
N PRO A 52 17.40 8.53 6.11
CA PRO A 52 16.11 9.04 6.59
C PRO A 52 16.12 10.53 7.03
N TRP A 53 17.28 11.06 7.44
CA TRP A 53 17.43 12.41 8.03
C TRP A 53 17.99 13.47 7.06
N TYR A 54 18.22 13.11 5.80
CA TYR A 54 18.84 13.97 4.78
C TYR A 54 18.16 15.33 4.55
N LEU A 55 16.88 15.51 4.90
CA LEU A 55 16.20 16.82 4.84
C LEU A 55 16.73 17.84 5.87
N PHE A 56 17.42 17.40 6.91
CA PHE A 56 17.99 18.29 7.92
C PHE A 56 19.37 18.82 7.52
N ASN A 57 20.21 17.95 6.96
CA ASN A 57 21.50 18.28 6.37
C ASN A 57 22.04 17.01 5.69
N ASP A 58 22.49 17.09 4.44
CA ASP A 58 23.17 15.97 3.78
C ASP A 58 24.47 16.42 3.11
N PRO A 59 25.61 16.28 3.80
CA PRO A 59 26.92 16.67 3.28
C PRO A 59 27.33 15.88 2.03
N SER A 60 26.71 14.72 1.77
CA SER A 60 27.05 13.87 0.63
C SER A 60 26.43 14.34 -0.69
N ARG A 61 25.48 15.29 -0.64
CA ARG A 61 24.75 15.81 -1.80
C ARG A 61 25.19 17.26 -2.12
N PRO A 62 25.82 17.49 -3.29
CA PRO A 62 26.14 18.84 -3.73
C PRO A 62 24.88 19.72 -3.82
N GLY A 63 24.89 20.87 -3.14
CA GLY A 63 23.77 21.82 -3.16
C GLY A 63 22.58 21.41 -2.28
N SER A 64 22.71 20.42 -1.40
CA SER A 64 21.71 20.17 -0.37
C SER A 64 21.68 21.33 0.62
N VAL A 65 20.48 21.80 0.93
CA VAL A 65 20.23 22.76 2.00
C VAL A 65 19.22 22.16 2.98
N PRO A 66 19.22 22.57 4.26
CA PRO A 66 18.18 22.16 5.17
C PRO A 66 16.79 22.52 4.64
N PHE A 67 15.77 21.71 4.94
CA PHE A 67 14.44 21.85 4.34
C PHE A 67 13.80 23.25 4.53
N TRP A 68 14.14 23.97 5.60
CA TRP A 68 13.65 25.34 5.85
C TRP A 68 14.32 26.41 4.98
N LYS A 69 15.33 26.04 4.20
CA LYS A 69 16.01 26.88 3.21
C LYS A 69 15.85 26.37 1.77
N GLU A 70 15.18 25.23 1.58
CA GLU A 70 14.93 24.65 0.26
C GLU A 70 13.75 25.37 -0.39
N ASP A 71 14.01 26.04 -1.50
CA ASP A 71 13.05 26.85 -2.24
C ASP A 71 12.39 26.09 -3.40
N ARG A 72 12.90 24.89 -3.76
CA ARG A 72 12.35 24.07 -4.85
C ARG A 72 11.17 23.21 -4.35
N PRO A 73 9.92 23.53 -4.70
CA PRO A 73 8.76 22.81 -4.19
C PRO A 73 8.72 21.35 -4.63
N GLY A 74 9.17 21.04 -5.84
CA GLY A 74 9.24 19.67 -6.35
C GLY A 74 10.20 18.79 -5.56
N TYR A 75 11.35 19.35 -5.16
CA TYR A 75 12.31 18.67 -4.29
C TYR A 75 11.66 18.36 -2.93
N LEU A 76 11.00 19.34 -2.30
CA LEU A 76 10.32 19.10 -1.02
C LEU A 76 9.22 18.02 -1.11
N ILE A 77 8.39 18.05 -2.16
CA ILE A 77 7.31 17.06 -2.36
C ILE A 77 7.89 15.65 -2.49
N GLU A 78 8.92 15.47 -3.32
CA GLU A 78 9.57 14.18 -3.50
C GLU A 78 10.17 13.65 -2.19
N HIS A 79 10.84 14.51 -1.45
CA HIS A 79 11.57 14.10 -0.27
C HIS A 79 10.67 13.86 0.94
N ILE A 80 9.62 14.67 1.15
CA ILE A 80 8.62 14.40 2.18
C ILE A 80 7.97 13.03 1.91
N HIS A 81 7.68 12.68 0.64
CA HIS A 81 7.21 11.34 0.29
C HIS A 81 8.20 10.23 0.68
N ARG A 82 9.50 10.40 0.39
CA ARG A 82 10.54 9.43 0.79
C ARG A 82 10.63 9.28 2.32
N VAL A 83 10.52 10.37 3.08
CA VAL A 83 10.49 10.35 4.57
C VAL A 83 9.27 9.59 5.08
N PHE A 84 8.08 9.85 4.53
CA PHE A 84 6.90 9.04 4.86
C PHE A 84 7.10 7.56 4.50
N GLY A 85 7.82 7.26 3.41
CA GLY A 85 8.22 5.91 3.05
C GLY A 85 9.02 5.22 4.16
N TYR A 86 9.99 5.93 4.75
CA TYR A 86 10.73 5.44 5.92
C TYR A 86 9.84 5.24 7.15
N LEU A 87 8.97 6.21 7.47
CA LEU A 87 8.06 6.11 8.61
C LEU A 87 7.12 4.90 8.49
N VAL A 88 6.56 4.68 7.30
CA VAL A 88 5.72 3.51 7.00
C VAL A 88 6.54 2.22 7.09
N GLY A 89 7.75 2.20 6.52
CA GLY A 89 8.65 1.04 6.60
C GLY A 89 8.95 0.63 8.04
N VAL A 90 9.27 1.60 8.91
CA VAL A 90 9.52 1.36 10.34
C VAL A 90 8.26 0.88 11.06
N ALA A 91 7.12 1.55 10.86
CA ALA A 91 5.85 1.15 11.49
C ALA A 91 5.46 -0.29 11.13
N ILE A 92 5.62 -0.66 9.87
CA ILE A 92 5.31 -2.00 9.35
C ILE A 92 6.33 -3.03 9.83
N LEU A 93 7.61 -2.67 9.97
CA LEU A 93 8.61 -3.53 10.58
C LEU A 93 8.26 -3.82 12.05
N VAL A 94 7.93 -2.79 12.84
CA VAL A 94 7.53 -2.95 14.26
C VAL A 94 6.29 -3.83 14.37
N GLN A 95 5.28 -3.60 13.52
CA GLN A 95 4.09 -4.44 13.45
C GLN A 95 4.43 -5.90 13.13
N THR A 96 5.31 -6.13 12.15
CA THR A 96 5.73 -7.47 11.70
C THR A 96 6.50 -8.22 12.78
N VAL A 97 7.38 -7.53 13.51
CA VAL A 97 8.05 -8.06 14.70
C VAL A 97 7.02 -8.43 15.77
N ALA A 98 6.09 -7.52 16.08
CA ALA A 98 5.07 -7.76 17.10
C ALA A 98 4.16 -8.96 16.79
N PHE A 99 3.84 -9.21 15.51
CA PHE A 99 3.15 -10.43 15.09
C PHE A 99 4.03 -11.67 15.23
N GLY A 100 5.29 -11.58 14.81
CA GLY A 100 6.27 -12.65 14.92
C GLY A 100 6.50 -13.16 16.34
N LEU A 101 6.55 -12.23 17.31
CA LEU A 101 6.71 -12.54 18.74
C LEU A 101 5.53 -13.34 19.31
N LYS A 102 4.39 -13.37 18.61
CA LYS A 102 3.23 -14.19 18.98
C LYS A 102 3.11 -15.49 18.17
N SER A 103 3.97 -15.67 17.16
CA SER A 103 4.02 -16.90 16.37
C SER A 103 4.58 -18.05 17.20
N ARG A 104 4.03 -19.25 17.02
CA ARG A 104 4.62 -20.48 17.56
C ARG A 104 5.92 -20.84 16.86
N SER A 105 6.06 -20.44 15.59
CA SER A 105 7.24 -20.65 14.76
C SER A 105 8.23 -19.46 14.78
N MET A 106 8.31 -18.76 15.92
CA MET A 106 9.08 -17.52 16.09
C MET A 106 10.52 -17.61 15.56
N GLY A 107 11.21 -18.74 15.75
CA GLY A 107 12.56 -18.92 15.23
C GLY A 107 12.64 -18.76 13.71
N VAL A 108 11.81 -19.50 12.97
CA VAL A 108 11.75 -19.42 11.51
C VAL A 108 11.28 -18.03 11.05
N TRP A 109 10.39 -17.38 11.82
CA TRP A 109 9.95 -16.02 11.54
C TRP A 109 11.10 -15.01 11.66
N ILE A 110 11.89 -15.08 12.74
CA ILE A 110 13.04 -14.20 12.95
C ILE A 110 14.07 -14.40 11.85
N PHE A 111 14.37 -15.66 11.47
CA PHE A 111 15.27 -15.94 10.35
C PHE A 111 14.74 -15.35 9.03
N GLY A 112 13.46 -15.52 8.75
CA GLY A 112 12.82 -14.96 7.56
C GLY A 112 12.89 -13.43 7.53
N LEU A 113 12.55 -12.78 8.64
CA LEU A 113 12.59 -11.33 8.78
C LEU A 113 14.02 -10.79 8.67
N ALA A 114 14.98 -11.40 9.35
CA ALA A 114 16.40 -11.04 9.27
C ALA A 114 16.93 -11.19 7.84
N GLY A 115 16.56 -12.26 7.15
CA GLY A 115 16.88 -12.46 5.73
C GLY A 115 16.36 -11.31 4.86
N VAL A 116 15.08 -10.95 4.97
CA VAL A 116 14.51 -9.85 4.19
C VAL A 116 15.23 -8.52 4.49
N ILE A 117 15.51 -8.21 5.76
CA ILE A 117 16.21 -6.98 6.15
C ILE A 117 17.63 -6.95 5.59
N VAL A 118 18.43 -8.00 5.84
CA VAL A 118 19.81 -8.10 5.38
C VAL A 118 19.88 -8.04 3.86
N GLY A 119 19.01 -8.79 3.18
CA GLY A 119 18.96 -8.79 1.71
C GLY A 119 18.57 -7.42 1.14
N THR A 120 17.65 -6.70 1.79
CA THR A 120 17.27 -5.33 1.38
C THR A 120 18.42 -4.35 1.58
N VAL A 121 19.11 -4.41 2.73
CA VAL A 121 20.29 -3.58 2.99
C VAL A 121 21.41 -3.87 1.98
N LEU A 122 21.65 -5.14 1.64
CA LEU A 122 22.62 -5.51 0.60
C LEU A 122 22.21 -5.01 -0.78
N ALA A 123 20.93 -5.12 -1.14
CA ALA A 123 20.41 -4.57 -2.40
C ALA A 123 20.60 -3.04 -2.47
N MET A 124 20.34 -2.33 -1.37
CA MET A 124 20.59 -0.88 -1.26
C MET A 124 22.08 -0.54 -1.34
N ALA A 125 22.92 -1.28 -0.62
CA ALA A 125 24.38 -1.10 -0.60
C ALA A 125 25.08 -1.49 -1.92
N SER A 126 24.36 -2.14 -2.83
CA SER A 126 24.88 -2.45 -4.18
C SER A 126 25.05 -1.19 -5.04
N ILE A 127 24.46 -0.06 -4.66
CA ILE A 127 24.42 1.17 -5.45
C ILE A 127 25.51 2.12 -4.96
N ASP A 128 26.44 2.47 -5.85
CA ASP A 128 27.45 3.48 -5.60
C ASP A 128 26.88 4.88 -5.86
N THR A 129 26.47 5.56 -4.79
CA THR A 129 25.79 6.86 -4.89
C THR A 129 26.65 7.96 -5.50
N LYS A 130 27.99 7.85 -5.45
CA LYS A 130 28.89 8.82 -6.09
C LYS A 130 28.91 8.63 -7.60
N LEU A 131 28.97 7.37 -8.05
CA LEU A 131 28.92 7.04 -9.47
C LEU A 131 27.51 7.24 -10.05
N ALA A 132 26.46 7.10 -9.24
CA ALA A 132 25.06 7.20 -9.66
C ALA A 132 24.68 8.54 -10.31
N ILE A 133 25.42 9.62 -10.03
CA ILE A 133 25.19 10.94 -10.63
C ILE A 133 25.67 10.97 -12.09
N THR A 134 26.80 10.32 -12.38
CA THR A 134 27.48 10.38 -13.69
C THR A 134 27.17 9.17 -14.58
N ASP A 135 27.04 7.99 -13.98
CA ASP A 135 26.65 6.75 -14.64
C ASP A 135 25.64 5.97 -13.78
N PRO A 136 24.34 6.28 -13.90
CA PRO A 136 23.28 5.65 -13.12
C PRO A 136 23.20 4.13 -13.30
N ILE A 137 23.60 3.60 -14.47
CA ILE A 137 23.53 2.17 -14.77
C ILE A 137 24.78 1.45 -14.24
N GLY A 138 25.97 2.02 -14.47
CA GLY A 138 27.24 1.48 -13.96
C GLY A 138 27.41 1.60 -12.45
N ALA A 139 26.64 2.46 -11.78
CA ALA A 139 26.61 2.59 -10.33
C ALA A 139 26.10 1.34 -9.60
N VAL A 140 25.35 0.47 -10.28
CA VAL A 140 24.79 -0.75 -9.67
C VAL A 140 25.80 -1.89 -9.75
N ARG A 141 26.24 -2.41 -8.60
CA ARG A 141 27.12 -3.59 -8.51
C ARG A 141 26.28 -4.87 -8.63
N PRO A 142 26.22 -5.52 -9.81
CA PRO A 142 25.20 -6.54 -10.09
C PRO A 142 25.36 -7.79 -9.22
N GLY A 143 26.59 -8.15 -8.83
CA GLY A 143 26.84 -9.29 -7.95
C GLY A 143 26.24 -9.12 -6.56
N ILE A 144 26.43 -7.93 -5.95
CA ILE A 144 25.88 -7.61 -4.63
C ILE A 144 24.35 -7.50 -4.72
N LEU A 145 23.81 -6.86 -5.77
CA LEU A 145 22.37 -6.77 -5.97
C LEU A 145 21.72 -8.15 -6.06
N ARG A 146 22.28 -9.07 -6.88
CA ARG A 146 21.76 -10.45 -7.01
C ARG A 146 21.86 -11.23 -5.70
N ALA A 147 22.95 -11.08 -4.96
CA ALA A 147 23.10 -11.70 -3.65
C ALA A 147 22.04 -11.18 -2.66
N GLY A 148 21.84 -9.86 -2.61
CA GLY A 148 20.81 -9.24 -1.78
C GLY A 148 19.40 -9.74 -2.14
N LEU A 149 19.05 -9.74 -3.43
CA LEU A 149 17.77 -10.29 -3.91
C LEU A 149 17.60 -11.78 -3.59
N GLY A 150 18.66 -12.59 -3.71
CA GLY A 150 18.65 -14.01 -3.34
C GLY A 150 18.37 -14.22 -1.85
N ILE A 151 19.00 -13.41 -0.98
CA ILE A 151 18.76 -13.44 0.46
C ILE A 151 17.33 -12.99 0.80
N ILE A 152 16.79 -11.98 0.10
CA ILE A 152 15.38 -11.58 0.23
C ILE A 152 14.49 -12.78 -0.09
N ILE A 153 14.69 -13.46 -1.24
CA ILE A 153 13.88 -14.61 -1.65
C ILE A 153 13.94 -15.73 -0.60
N ALA A 154 15.12 -16.03 -0.06
CA ALA A 154 15.27 -17.01 1.01
C ALA A 154 14.51 -16.58 2.29
N GLY A 155 14.60 -15.31 2.68
CA GLY A 155 13.87 -14.75 3.82
C GLY A 155 12.35 -14.81 3.63
N VAL A 156 11.85 -14.43 2.45
CA VAL A 156 10.43 -14.55 2.07
C VAL A 156 9.98 -16.00 2.10
N SER A 157 10.80 -16.93 1.63
CA SER A 157 10.49 -18.37 1.66
C SER A 157 10.37 -18.88 3.09
N ALA A 158 11.25 -18.46 4.00
CA ALA A 158 11.14 -18.78 5.43
C ALA A 158 9.87 -18.19 6.06
N LEU A 159 9.52 -16.94 5.76
CA LEU A 159 8.24 -16.35 6.18
C LEU A 159 7.07 -17.16 5.62
N PHE A 160 7.11 -17.59 4.36
CA PHE A 160 6.05 -18.43 3.79
C PHE A 160 5.93 -19.78 4.52
N VAL A 161 7.06 -20.41 4.87
CA VAL A 161 7.07 -21.63 5.68
C VAL A 161 6.37 -21.40 7.03
N THR A 162 6.64 -20.29 7.73
CA THR A 162 5.91 -20.00 8.97
C THR A 162 4.40 -19.88 8.75
N LEU A 163 3.97 -19.27 7.66
CA LEU A 163 2.55 -19.15 7.35
C LEU A 163 1.93 -20.53 7.15
N VAL A 164 2.61 -21.42 6.42
CA VAL A 164 2.14 -22.81 6.21
C VAL A 164 2.04 -23.57 7.53
N LEU A 165 3.05 -23.44 8.42
CA LEU A 165 3.04 -24.08 9.73
C LEU A 165 1.87 -23.57 10.58
N GLU A 166 1.66 -22.26 10.65
CA GLU A 166 0.54 -21.65 11.40
C GLU A 166 -0.82 -22.01 10.79
N TYR A 167 -0.91 -22.17 9.46
CA TYR A 167 -2.15 -22.53 8.78
C TYR A 167 -2.62 -23.96 9.11
N ARG A 168 -1.68 -24.88 9.34
CA ARG A 168 -1.97 -26.29 9.70
C ARG A 168 -2.62 -26.41 11.08
N GLU A 169 -2.25 -25.54 12.00
CA GLU A 169 -2.74 -25.52 13.38
C GLU A 169 -4.15 -24.91 13.54
N LYS A 170 -4.75 -24.38 12.46
CA LYS A 170 -6.12 -23.82 12.40
C LYS A 170 -6.45 -22.73 13.44
N GLY A 171 -5.45 -22.02 13.97
CA GLY A 171 -5.65 -20.93 14.92
C GLY A 171 -6.30 -19.67 14.31
N PRO A 172 -6.94 -18.80 15.13
CA PRO A 172 -7.58 -17.57 14.66
C PRO A 172 -6.59 -16.58 14.04
N MET A 173 -5.35 -16.54 14.55
CA MET A 173 -4.29 -15.61 14.10
C MET A 173 -3.75 -15.90 12.69
N ARG A 174 -4.06 -17.05 12.07
CA ARG A 174 -3.46 -17.44 10.78
C ARG A 174 -3.72 -16.42 9.67
N PHE A 175 -4.92 -15.84 9.62
CA PHE A 175 -5.29 -14.86 8.60
C PHE A 175 -4.63 -13.51 8.86
N VAL A 176 -4.52 -13.11 10.14
CA VAL A 176 -3.81 -11.91 10.57
C VAL A 176 -2.33 -12.00 10.19
N MET A 177 -1.69 -13.14 10.48
CA MET A 177 -0.28 -13.36 10.15
C MET A 177 -0.04 -13.40 8.63
N THR A 178 -0.92 -14.10 7.89
CA THR A 178 -0.82 -14.18 6.42
C THR A 178 -0.92 -12.80 5.79
N LEU A 179 -1.96 -12.05 6.15
CA LEU A 179 -2.18 -10.72 5.59
C LEU A 179 -1.11 -9.73 6.07
N GLY A 180 -0.65 -9.84 7.32
CA GLY A 180 0.47 -9.07 7.85
C GLY A 180 1.78 -9.31 7.10
N ALA A 181 2.09 -10.56 6.75
CA ALA A 181 3.24 -10.88 5.91
C ALA A 181 3.11 -10.30 4.50
N PHE A 182 1.95 -10.41 3.85
CA PHE A 182 1.71 -9.78 2.55
C PHE A 182 1.86 -8.26 2.60
N VAL A 183 1.38 -7.62 3.66
CA VAL A 183 1.57 -6.18 3.89
C VAL A 183 3.06 -5.85 4.01
N PHE A 184 3.82 -6.59 4.83
CA PHE A 184 5.26 -6.39 5.00
C PHE A 184 6.01 -6.53 3.67
N LEU A 185 5.81 -7.64 2.96
CA LEU A 185 6.44 -7.90 1.67
C LEU A 185 6.03 -6.87 0.61
N GLY A 186 4.77 -6.44 0.64
CA GLY A 186 4.25 -5.40 -0.21
C GLY A 186 4.97 -4.06 0.00
N VAL A 187 5.19 -3.65 1.25
CA VAL A 187 5.90 -2.41 1.58
C VAL A 187 7.38 -2.47 1.22
N ILE A 188 8.07 -3.60 1.46
CA ILE A 188 9.47 -3.79 1.02
C ILE A 188 9.56 -3.72 -0.50
N SER A 189 8.66 -4.41 -1.20
CA SER A 189 8.59 -4.36 -2.67
C SER A 189 8.30 -2.95 -3.17
N GLN A 190 7.43 -2.19 -2.50
CA GLN A 190 7.15 -0.79 -2.81
C GLN A 190 8.38 0.10 -2.64
N GLY A 191 9.13 -0.05 -1.54
CA GLY A 191 10.38 0.71 -1.32
C GLY A 191 11.44 0.40 -2.38
N LEU A 192 11.65 -0.88 -2.69
CA LEU A 192 12.60 -1.31 -3.73
C LEU A 192 12.18 -0.85 -5.12
N LEU A 193 10.91 -1.05 -5.52
CA LEU A 193 10.39 -0.57 -6.81
C LEU A 193 10.45 0.96 -6.92
N GLY A 194 10.09 1.66 -5.85
CA GLY A 194 10.11 3.12 -5.77
C GLY A 194 11.52 3.70 -5.88
N GLY A 195 12.51 3.04 -5.28
CA GLY A 195 13.91 3.44 -5.36
C GLY A 195 14.59 3.05 -6.66
N LEU A 196 14.48 1.79 -7.08
CA LEU A 196 15.10 1.28 -8.29
C LEU A 196 14.55 1.97 -9.56
N ARG A 197 13.32 2.49 -9.55
CA ARG A 197 12.80 3.26 -10.69
C ARG A 197 13.65 4.51 -10.96
N VAL A 198 14.34 5.06 -9.96
CA VAL A 198 15.22 6.22 -10.15
C VAL A 198 16.30 5.92 -11.20
N TYR A 199 16.79 4.69 -11.20
CA TYR A 199 17.81 4.21 -12.14
C TYR A 199 17.20 3.57 -13.38
N LEU A 200 16.16 2.74 -13.19
CA LEU A 200 15.59 1.94 -14.26
C LEU A 200 14.67 2.73 -15.19
N ASN A 201 14.21 3.94 -14.82
CA ASN A 201 13.35 4.74 -15.70
C ASN A 201 14.03 5.08 -17.04
N ALA A 202 15.36 5.22 -17.06
CA ALA A 202 16.11 5.44 -18.30
C ALA A 202 16.09 4.23 -19.26
N ILE A 203 15.92 3.02 -18.71
CA ILE A 203 15.99 1.75 -19.48
C ILE A 203 14.58 1.22 -19.78
N VAL A 204 13.72 1.20 -18.77
CA VAL A 204 12.40 0.53 -18.79
C VAL A 204 11.28 1.51 -19.10
N GLY A 205 11.53 2.82 -18.93
CA GLY A 205 10.53 3.87 -19.11
C GLY A 205 9.59 4.07 -17.91
N PRO A 206 8.54 4.90 -18.06
CA PRO A 206 7.65 5.32 -16.98
C PRO A 206 6.70 4.23 -16.46
N GLN A 207 6.69 3.04 -17.06
CA GLN A 207 5.78 1.94 -16.73
C GLN A 207 6.00 1.42 -15.30
N LEU A 208 7.23 1.52 -14.77
CA LEU A 208 7.50 1.16 -13.37
C LEU A 208 6.72 2.02 -12.37
N ALA A 209 6.50 3.31 -12.69
CA ALA A 209 5.72 4.21 -11.84
C ALA A 209 4.24 3.77 -11.77
N SER A 210 3.71 3.22 -12.86
CA SER A 210 2.33 2.75 -12.94
C SER A 210 2.11 1.51 -12.07
N ILE A 211 3.03 0.55 -12.15
CA ILE A 211 3.02 -0.67 -11.34
C ILE A 211 3.19 -0.33 -9.86
N HIS A 212 4.16 0.54 -9.54
CA HIS A 212 4.40 1.00 -8.17
C HIS A 212 3.14 1.63 -7.57
N GLY A 213 2.52 2.59 -8.27
CA GLY A 213 1.30 3.27 -7.79
C GLY A 213 0.08 2.35 -7.64
N ALA A 214 -0.11 1.38 -8.54
CA ALA A 214 -1.19 0.40 -8.44
C ALA A 214 -1.01 -0.55 -7.26
N LEU A 215 0.21 -1.09 -7.10
CA LEU A 215 0.55 -1.99 -6.02
C LEU A 215 0.44 -1.29 -4.65
N ALA A 216 0.75 0.01 -4.55
CA ALA A 216 0.57 0.79 -3.33
C ALA A 216 -0.89 0.77 -2.81
N GLN A 217 -1.87 0.89 -3.72
CA GLN A 217 -3.29 0.83 -3.38
C GLN A 217 -3.71 -0.56 -2.90
N VAL A 218 -3.21 -1.62 -3.53
CA VAL A 218 -3.45 -3.01 -3.11
C VAL A 218 -2.88 -3.26 -1.72
N VAL A 219 -1.64 -2.80 -1.47
CA VAL A 219 -0.99 -2.93 -0.16
C VAL A 219 -1.78 -2.19 0.93
N PHE A 220 -2.26 -0.98 0.65
CA PHE A 220 -3.11 -0.23 1.57
C PHE A 220 -4.45 -0.93 1.84
N ALA A 221 -5.08 -1.52 0.82
CA ALA A 221 -6.29 -2.32 0.99
C ALA A 221 -6.03 -3.57 1.87
N CYS A 222 -4.89 -4.23 1.72
CA CYS A 222 -4.46 -5.32 2.59
C CYS A 222 -4.28 -4.85 4.05
N MET A 223 -3.68 -3.67 4.28
CA MET A 223 -3.57 -3.09 5.63
C MET A 223 -4.95 -2.80 6.24
N ALA A 224 -5.89 -2.24 5.46
CA ALA A 224 -7.25 -1.98 5.91
C ALA A 224 -8.00 -3.29 6.22
N GLY A 225 -7.81 -4.33 5.40
CA GLY A 225 -8.32 -5.67 5.65
C GLY A 225 -7.77 -6.29 6.93
N LEU A 226 -6.47 -6.10 7.20
CA LEU A 226 -5.83 -6.58 8.42
C LEU A 226 -6.41 -5.90 9.66
N LEU A 227 -6.62 -4.58 9.60
CA LEU A 227 -7.29 -3.84 10.67
C LEU A 227 -8.73 -4.31 10.87
N ALA A 228 -9.46 -4.58 9.79
CA ALA A 228 -10.82 -5.09 9.85
C ALA A 228 -10.87 -6.47 10.53
N LEU A 229 -9.96 -7.39 10.18
CA LEU A 229 -9.85 -8.70 10.84
C LEU A 229 -9.61 -8.57 12.35
N LEU A 230 -8.64 -7.75 12.75
CA LEU A 230 -8.35 -7.51 14.18
C LEU A 230 -9.51 -6.82 14.91
N THR A 231 -10.32 -6.04 14.19
CA THR A 231 -11.50 -5.38 14.77
C THR A 231 -12.66 -6.36 14.95
N LEU A 232 -12.90 -7.23 13.97
CA LEU A 232 -13.93 -8.26 14.01
C LEU A 232 -13.64 -9.34 15.05
N GLU A 233 -12.37 -9.71 15.24
CA GLU A 233 -11.98 -10.64 16.30
C GLU A 233 -12.33 -10.09 17.70
N ARG A 234 -12.18 -8.78 17.90
CA ARG A 234 -12.51 -8.11 19.16
C ARG A 234 -14.00 -7.85 19.33
N ASN A 235 -14.67 -7.45 18.26
CA ASN A 235 -16.09 -7.14 18.23
C ASN A 235 -16.76 -8.06 17.21
N PRO A 236 -17.07 -9.31 17.60
CA PRO A 236 -17.70 -10.25 16.68
C PRO A 236 -19.13 -9.79 16.34
N PRO A 237 -19.57 -9.97 15.09
CA PRO A 237 -20.94 -9.66 14.71
C PRO A 237 -21.93 -10.59 15.45
N PRO A 238 -23.19 -10.16 15.62
CA PRO A 238 -24.22 -10.96 16.25
C PRO A 238 -24.46 -12.25 15.45
N PRO A 239 -24.85 -13.36 16.11
CA PRO A 239 -25.21 -14.60 15.43
C PRO A 239 -26.31 -14.33 14.38
N MET A 240 -26.12 -14.82 13.16
CA MET A 240 -27.13 -14.67 12.11
C MET A 240 -28.36 -15.55 12.43
N ALA A 241 -29.51 -14.91 12.69
CA ALA A 241 -30.79 -15.58 12.85
C ALA A 241 -31.42 -16.02 11.52
N ILE A 242 -31.02 -15.39 10.40
CA ILE A 242 -31.55 -15.68 9.06
C ILE A 242 -30.42 -16.26 8.20
N PRO A 243 -30.64 -17.39 7.51
CA PRO A 243 -29.67 -17.92 6.57
C PRO A 243 -29.61 -17.03 5.33
N MET A 244 -28.82 -15.96 5.36
CA MET A 244 -28.24 -15.46 4.11
C MET A 244 -27.39 -16.61 3.55
N THR A 245 -27.68 -17.04 2.33
CA THR A 245 -26.86 -18.08 1.70
C THR A 245 -25.42 -17.55 1.62
N ARG A 246 -24.49 -18.25 2.28
CA ARG A 246 -23.05 -17.92 2.27
C ARG A 246 -22.54 -17.60 0.86
N ARG A 247 -23.07 -18.30 -0.15
CA ARG A 247 -22.80 -18.04 -1.57
C ARG A 247 -23.19 -16.64 -2.02
N GLY A 248 -24.37 -16.15 -1.65
CA GLY A 248 -24.84 -14.82 -2.01
C GLY A 248 -23.88 -13.74 -1.50
N VAL A 249 -23.56 -13.75 -0.21
CA VAL A 249 -22.63 -12.76 0.38
C VAL A 249 -21.28 -12.79 -0.33
N LEU A 250 -20.71 -13.99 -0.55
CA LEU A 250 -19.42 -14.13 -1.25
C LEU A 250 -19.46 -13.60 -2.69
N ILE A 251 -20.54 -13.84 -3.43
CA ILE A 251 -20.69 -13.33 -4.80
C ILE A 251 -20.70 -11.80 -4.79
N TRP A 252 -21.46 -11.17 -3.90
CA TRP A 252 -21.53 -9.71 -3.81
C TRP A 252 -20.18 -9.12 -3.35
N THR A 253 -19.58 -9.62 -2.28
CA THR A 253 -18.31 -9.06 -1.77
C THR A 253 -17.16 -9.26 -2.75
N ASN A 254 -17.03 -10.46 -3.35
CA ASN A 254 -15.98 -10.74 -4.32
C ASN A 254 -16.25 -10.03 -5.65
N GLY A 255 -17.52 -9.92 -6.06
CA GLY A 255 -17.93 -9.15 -7.23
C GLY A 255 -17.50 -7.69 -7.11
N LEU A 256 -17.79 -7.05 -5.98
CA LEU A 256 -17.37 -5.67 -5.72
C LEU A 256 -15.84 -5.53 -5.75
N LEU A 257 -15.11 -6.45 -5.09
CA LEU A 257 -13.64 -6.44 -5.11
C LEU A 257 -13.10 -6.55 -6.54
N MET A 258 -13.63 -7.48 -7.35
CA MET A 258 -13.23 -7.66 -8.74
C MET A 258 -13.53 -6.42 -9.58
N LEU A 259 -14.69 -5.79 -9.39
CA LEU A 259 -15.03 -4.55 -10.07
C LEU A 259 -14.03 -3.43 -9.73
N CYS A 260 -13.69 -3.25 -8.46
CA CYS A 260 -12.69 -2.26 -8.02
C CYS A 260 -11.30 -2.53 -8.64
N LEU A 261 -10.85 -3.80 -8.65
CA LEU A 261 -9.58 -4.18 -9.27
C LEU A 261 -9.57 -3.93 -10.78
N LEU A 262 -10.67 -4.25 -11.47
CA LEU A 262 -10.81 -3.96 -12.89
C LEU A 262 -10.80 -2.44 -13.15
N GLN A 263 -11.53 -1.65 -12.35
CA GLN A 263 -11.50 -0.20 -12.46
C GLN A 263 -10.08 0.36 -12.25
N LEU A 264 -9.31 -0.20 -11.31
CA LEU A 264 -7.92 0.17 -11.06
C LEU A 264 -7.02 -0.12 -12.27
N VAL A 265 -7.16 -1.29 -12.90
CA VAL A 265 -6.43 -1.62 -14.14
C VAL A 265 -6.73 -0.60 -15.24
N TRP A 266 -8.01 -0.27 -15.44
CA TRP A 266 -8.39 0.72 -16.44
C TRP A 266 -7.94 2.13 -16.07
N ALA A 267 -7.89 2.49 -14.78
CA ALA A 267 -7.36 3.76 -14.30
C ALA A 267 -5.87 3.91 -14.63
N VAL A 268 -5.09 2.86 -14.36
CA VAL A 268 -3.66 2.78 -14.69
C VAL A 268 -3.46 2.88 -16.19
N TRP A 269 -4.23 2.12 -16.98
CA TRP A 269 -4.14 2.15 -18.43
C TRP A 269 -4.46 3.55 -18.97
N LEU A 270 -5.57 4.15 -18.53
CA LEU A 270 -5.99 5.50 -18.92
C LEU A 270 -4.90 6.54 -18.63
N ARG A 271 -4.24 6.45 -17.47
CA ARG A 271 -3.23 7.42 -17.04
C ARG A 271 -1.95 7.36 -17.88
N HIS A 272 -1.57 6.17 -18.33
CA HIS A 272 -0.25 5.93 -18.95
C HIS A 272 -0.27 5.79 -20.48
N PHE A 273 -1.36 5.30 -21.08
CA PHE A 273 -1.43 5.07 -22.52
C PHE A 273 -2.48 5.92 -23.24
N HIS A 274 -3.27 6.71 -22.50
CA HIS A 274 -4.27 7.65 -23.04
C HIS A 274 -5.22 7.04 -24.09
N HIS A 275 -5.56 5.75 -23.93
CA HIS A 275 -6.33 5.01 -24.91
C HIS A 275 -7.85 5.26 -24.76
N PRO A 276 -8.61 5.50 -25.84
CA PRO A 276 -10.05 5.79 -25.77
C PRO A 276 -10.87 4.69 -25.09
N ILE A 277 -10.52 3.41 -25.29
CA ILE A 277 -11.19 2.28 -24.63
C ILE A 277 -10.95 2.31 -23.12
N ALA A 278 -9.73 2.65 -22.68
CA ALA A 278 -9.43 2.73 -21.24
C ALA A 278 -10.24 3.84 -20.56
N GLN A 279 -10.46 4.97 -21.25
CA GLN A 279 -11.33 6.04 -20.75
C GLN A 279 -12.78 5.56 -20.59
N ARG A 280 -13.33 4.91 -21.62
CA ARG A 280 -14.71 4.41 -21.61
C ARG A 280 -14.91 3.34 -20.54
N LEU A 281 -13.98 2.39 -20.43
CA LEU A 281 -14.07 1.31 -19.45
C LEU A 281 -13.85 1.83 -18.04
N HIS A 282 -12.89 2.75 -17.81
CA HIS A 282 -12.70 3.36 -16.48
C HIS A 282 -13.98 4.09 -16.01
N LEU A 283 -14.63 4.85 -16.90
CA LEU A 283 -15.90 5.51 -16.61
C LEU A 283 -17.03 4.49 -16.37
N PHE A 284 -17.16 3.48 -17.23
CA PHE A 284 -18.17 2.42 -17.09
C PHE A 284 -18.09 1.73 -15.72
N PHE A 285 -16.88 1.27 -15.33
CA PHE A 285 -16.69 0.65 -14.01
C PHE A 285 -16.89 1.67 -12.88
N GLY A 286 -16.49 2.93 -13.06
CA GLY A 286 -16.74 4.01 -12.11
C GLY A 286 -18.21 4.31 -11.85
N CYS A 287 -19.10 4.06 -12.80
CA CYS A 287 -20.56 4.12 -12.60
C CYS A 287 -21.14 2.81 -12.06
N LEU A 288 -20.60 1.67 -12.49
CA LEU A 288 -21.07 0.34 -12.09
C LEU A 288 -20.83 0.06 -10.60
N ILE A 289 -19.69 0.49 -10.05
CA ILE A 289 -19.33 0.25 -8.65
C ILE A 289 -20.29 0.94 -7.67
N PRO A 290 -20.61 2.24 -7.78
CA PRO A 290 -21.65 2.88 -6.98
C PRO A 290 -23.00 2.15 -7.06
N ALA A 291 -23.44 1.77 -8.26
CA ALA A 291 -24.70 1.03 -8.44
C ALA A 291 -24.67 -0.32 -7.69
N PHE A 292 -23.54 -1.02 -7.75
CA PHE A 292 -23.34 -2.28 -7.04
C PHE A 292 -23.34 -2.10 -5.51
N ILE A 293 -22.71 -1.03 -5.00
CA ILE A 293 -22.71 -0.66 -3.57
C ILE A 293 -24.13 -0.32 -3.12
N VAL A 294 -24.89 0.45 -3.90
CA VAL A 294 -26.31 0.74 -3.63
C VAL A 294 -27.12 -0.55 -3.56
N GLY A 295 -26.90 -1.49 -4.48
CA GLY A 295 -27.54 -2.81 -4.45
C GLY A 295 -27.26 -3.59 -3.16
N ILE A 296 -25.99 -3.61 -2.71
CA ILE A 296 -25.61 -4.22 -1.42
C ILE A 296 -26.31 -3.51 -0.25
N HIS A 297 -26.31 -2.17 -0.25
CA HIS A 297 -26.91 -1.36 0.80
C HIS A 297 -28.43 -1.60 0.92
N LEU A 298 -29.15 -1.54 -0.21
CA LEU A 298 -30.60 -1.75 -0.27
C LEU A 298 -31.00 -3.18 0.10
N LYS A 299 -30.28 -4.19 -0.41
CA LYS A 299 -30.48 -5.59 0.01
C LYS A 299 -30.26 -5.75 1.49
N GLY A 300 -29.32 -4.99 2.03
CA GLY A 300 -29.05 -4.93 3.45
C GLY A 300 -30.21 -4.50 4.32
N LEU A 301 -30.99 -3.52 3.86
CA LEU A 301 -32.17 -3.00 4.58
C LEU A 301 -33.23 -4.08 4.85
N GLN A 302 -33.27 -5.14 4.04
CA GLN A 302 -34.16 -6.29 4.23
C GLN A 302 -33.81 -7.11 5.49
N TYR A 303 -32.60 -6.96 6.01
CA TYR A 303 -32.07 -7.69 7.17
C TYR A 303 -31.67 -6.72 8.28
N ARG A 304 -32.67 -6.12 8.96
CA ARG A 304 -32.51 -5.01 9.93
C ARG A 304 -31.43 -5.24 10.99
N GLU A 305 -31.31 -6.45 11.53
CA GLU A 305 -30.30 -6.78 12.53
C GLU A 305 -28.87 -6.73 11.98
N ILE A 306 -28.68 -7.27 10.76
CA ILE A 306 -27.39 -7.29 10.08
C ILE A 306 -27.04 -5.86 9.62
N PHE A 307 -28.02 -5.12 9.10
CA PHE A 307 -27.83 -3.74 8.63
C PHE A 307 -27.37 -2.78 9.74
N ARG A 308 -27.76 -3.00 11.00
CA ARG A 308 -27.23 -2.21 12.12
C ARG A 308 -25.71 -2.33 12.27
N TRP A 309 -25.12 -3.43 11.82
CA TRP A 309 -23.69 -3.70 11.89
C TRP A 309 -22.91 -3.20 10.67
N PHE A 310 -23.34 -3.53 9.44
CA PHE A 310 -22.60 -3.13 8.23
C PHE A 310 -23.17 -1.88 7.54
N GLY A 311 -24.39 -1.45 7.88
CA GLY A 311 -25.07 -0.30 7.30
C GLY A 311 -24.22 0.96 7.33
N PRO A 312 -23.65 1.36 8.48
CA PRO A 312 -22.74 2.50 8.56
C PRO A 312 -21.52 2.38 7.63
N ALA A 313 -20.91 1.20 7.55
CA ALA A 313 -19.76 0.95 6.68
C ALA A 313 -20.13 1.03 5.19
N SER A 314 -21.25 0.44 4.80
CA SER A 314 -21.75 0.51 3.42
C SER A 314 -22.20 1.94 3.02
N GLY A 315 -22.79 2.69 3.95
CA GLY A 315 -23.14 4.10 3.75
C GLY A 315 -21.90 4.98 3.61
N MET A 316 -20.89 4.79 4.47
CA MET A 316 -19.60 5.46 4.33
C MET A 316 -18.92 5.11 2.99
N LEU A 317 -18.95 3.84 2.59
CA LEU A 317 -18.42 3.42 1.28
C LEU A 317 -19.14 4.11 0.12
N LEU A 318 -20.46 4.30 0.21
CA LEU A 318 -21.23 5.05 -0.78
C LEU A 318 -20.81 6.53 -0.83
N ILE A 319 -20.59 7.16 0.32
CA ILE A 319 -20.07 8.53 0.39
C ILE A 319 -18.69 8.59 -0.26
N LEU A 320 -17.78 7.70 0.11
CA LEU A 320 -16.42 7.66 -0.43
C LEU A 320 -16.39 7.43 -1.95
N VAL A 321 -17.24 6.55 -2.49
CA VAL A 321 -17.28 6.33 -3.94
C VAL A 321 -17.89 7.52 -4.68
N LEU A 322 -18.86 8.23 -4.09
CA LEU A 322 -19.37 9.48 -4.66
C LEU A 322 -18.27 10.55 -4.70
N PHE A 323 -17.49 10.69 -3.62
CA PHE A 323 -16.31 11.56 -3.62
C PHE A 323 -15.29 11.12 -4.69
N GLN A 324 -15.03 9.83 -4.85
CA GLN A 324 -14.12 9.32 -5.88
C GLN A 324 -14.59 9.67 -7.29
N VAL A 325 -15.89 9.56 -7.58
CA VAL A 325 -16.48 9.94 -8.87
C VAL A 325 -16.36 11.45 -9.09
N LEU A 326 -16.70 12.27 -8.09
CA LEU A 326 -16.54 13.73 -8.17
C LEU A 326 -15.09 14.13 -8.44
N LEU A 327 -14.13 13.58 -7.70
CA LEU A 327 -12.70 13.82 -7.94
C LEU A 327 -12.25 13.34 -9.32
N GLY A 328 -12.83 12.24 -9.82
CA GLY A 328 -12.57 11.75 -11.18
C GLY A 328 -13.08 12.71 -12.27
N ILE A 329 -14.26 13.29 -12.07
CA ILE A 329 -14.83 14.31 -12.96
C ILE A 329 -13.94 15.56 -12.97
N GLU A 330 -13.58 16.09 -11.79
CA GLU A 330 -12.70 17.25 -11.68
C GLU A 330 -11.33 17.01 -12.33
N ALA A 331 -10.75 15.83 -12.11
CA ALA A 331 -9.49 15.45 -12.76
C ALA A 331 -9.63 15.38 -14.29
N TRP A 332 -10.77 14.94 -14.81
CA TRP A 332 -11.05 14.88 -16.24
C TRP A 332 -11.24 16.29 -16.83
N ILE A 333 -12.05 17.14 -16.19
CA ILE A 333 -12.27 18.55 -16.61
C ILE A 333 -10.94 19.32 -16.57
N GLY A 334 -10.16 19.17 -15.49
CA GLY A 334 -8.88 19.86 -15.38
C GLY A 334 -7.88 19.43 -16.46
N LYS A 335 -7.88 18.16 -16.88
CA LYS A 335 -6.95 17.65 -17.90
C LYS A 335 -7.41 17.88 -19.34
N PHE A 336 -8.72 17.85 -19.61
CA PHE A 336 -9.27 17.85 -20.97
C PHE A 336 -10.19 19.04 -21.28
N GLY A 337 -10.72 19.73 -20.27
CA GLY A 337 -11.69 20.83 -20.43
C GLY A 337 -11.06 22.22 -20.62
N THR A 338 -9.81 22.42 -20.22
CA THR A 338 -9.14 23.75 -20.27
C THR A 338 -8.29 23.96 -21.53
N GLY A 339 -8.02 22.92 -22.31
CA GLY A 339 -7.15 23.00 -23.50
C GLY A 339 -5.68 23.35 -23.21
N LYS A 340 -5.29 23.45 -21.93
CA LYS A 340 -3.93 23.78 -21.45
C LYS A 340 -3.55 22.82 -20.30
N PRO A 341 -2.27 22.42 -20.17
CA PRO A 341 -1.83 21.66 -19.00
C PRO A 341 -2.09 22.48 -17.71
N LEU A 342 -2.53 21.80 -16.63
CA LEU A 342 -2.90 22.43 -15.35
C LEU A 342 -1.76 23.26 -14.72
N ILE A 343 -0.50 22.94 -15.05
CA ILE A 343 0.70 23.71 -14.72
C ILE A 343 1.68 23.52 -15.89
N GLU A 344 2.19 24.60 -16.47
CA GLU A 344 3.31 24.55 -17.41
C GLU A 344 4.54 24.02 -16.67
N ALA A 345 5.18 22.98 -17.20
CA ALA A 345 6.44 22.51 -16.64
C ALA A 345 7.46 23.65 -16.75
N ALA A 346 7.80 24.24 -15.60
CA ALA A 346 8.94 25.16 -15.48
C ALA A 346 10.25 24.41 -15.71
#